data_AF-A0A328EBK2-F1
#
_entry.id   AF-A0A328EBK2-F1
#
_cell.length_a   1.000
_cell.length_b   1.000
_cell.length_c   1.000
_cell.angle_alpha   90.00
_cell.angle_beta   90.00
_cell.angle_gamma   90.00
#
_symmetry.space_group_name_H-M   'P 1'
#
loop_
_entity.id
_entity.type
_entity.pdbx_description
1 polymer ?
#
loop_
_entity_poly.entity_id
_entity_poly.type
_entity_poly.pdbx_seq_one_letter_code
_entity_poly.pdbx_strand_id
1 'polypeptide(L)'
;MNLQEFIKKYENKLVDEKGNISTTFVAKNPKEDYNGDYQCVDLIKAYVRDMFGIEGRYGNARHYASGIARANPKVFDFISKGGGRVVQPGDIVSIHTSNKYGHIGIVTKITGNGFEIIDQNGADGAHGYGRYDDRIQRRSYGYTNIIGWARPKNNPLWRRNVAKRIFDALKKPRFIGHSAAEIWNLLNPMQITTRSEVAGMIKNYFSRIEKRNIDESRIWNKTRPNDPVSKSELDTMIGRAKSL
;
A
#
# COMPACT_ATOMS: atom_id res chain seq x y z
N MET A 1 5.24 9.22 -6.94
CA MET A 1 3.81 9.32 -6.55
C MET A 1 3.63 8.70 -5.17
N ASN A 2 2.47 8.88 -4.53
CA ASN A 2 2.05 8.22 -3.28
C ASN A 2 0.73 7.44 -3.51
N LEU A 3 0.36 6.41 -2.73
CA LEU A 3 -0.85 5.61 -3.03
C LEU A 3 -2.15 6.43 -3.06
N GLN A 4 -2.31 7.49 -2.27
CA GLN A 4 -3.50 8.36 -2.35
C GLN A 4 -3.48 9.24 -3.61
N GLU A 5 -2.30 9.69 -4.06
CA GLU A 5 -2.13 10.35 -5.37
C GLU A 5 -2.45 9.37 -6.51
N PHE A 6 -2.00 8.12 -6.40
CA PHE A 6 -2.26 7.04 -7.36
C PHE A 6 -3.75 6.70 -7.44
N ILE A 7 -4.39 6.45 -6.29
CA ILE A 7 -5.82 6.21 -6.22
C ILE A 7 -6.58 7.40 -6.82
N LYS A 8 -6.28 8.65 -6.43
CA LYS A 8 -6.90 9.84 -7.03
C LYS A 8 -6.65 9.97 -8.55
N LYS A 9 -5.51 9.49 -9.06
CA LYS A 9 -5.19 9.47 -10.50
C LYS A 9 -6.04 8.46 -11.26
N TYR A 10 -6.37 7.31 -10.67
CA TYR A 10 -6.91 6.14 -11.37
C TYR A 10 -8.34 5.74 -11.00
N GLU A 11 -8.82 6.05 -9.80
CA GLU A 11 -10.16 5.69 -9.31
C GLU A 11 -11.29 6.21 -10.20
N ASN A 12 -12.29 5.36 -10.47
CA ASN A 12 -13.42 5.54 -11.39
C ASN A 12 -13.08 5.64 -12.89
N LYS A 13 -11.84 5.35 -13.28
CA LYS A 13 -11.35 5.38 -14.67
C LYS A 13 -11.02 3.97 -15.18
N LEU A 14 -10.49 3.88 -16.39
CA LEU A 14 -9.93 2.69 -17.01
C LEU A 14 -8.43 2.95 -17.29
N VAL A 15 -7.58 1.93 -17.16
CA VAL A 15 -6.15 1.97 -17.52
C VAL A 15 -5.73 0.75 -18.34
N ASP A 16 -5.13 0.98 -19.50
CA ASP A 16 -4.59 -0.07 -20.38
C ASP A 16 -3.18 -0.52 -19.97
N GLU A 17 -2.60 -1.51 -20.64
CA GLU A 17 -1.26 -1.99 -20.30
C GLU A 17 -0.14 -0.94 -20.47
N LYS A 18 -0.37 0.06 -21.33
CA LYS A 18 0.56 1.16 -21.61
C LYS A 18 0.44 2.27 -20.55
N GLY A 19 -0.64 2.29 -19.77
CA GLY A 19 -0.92 3.32 -18.78
C GLY A 19 -1.84 4.44 -19.25
N ASN A 20 -2.39 4.34 -20.46
CA ASN A 20 -3.34 5.32 -20.98
C ASN A 20 -4.62 5.26 -20.16
N ILE A 21 -5.15 6.42 -19.80
CA ILE A 21 -6.32 6.55 -18.94
C ILE A 21 -7.55 6.90 -19.80
N SER A 22 -8.61 6.10 -19.71
CA SER A 22 -9.92 6.45 -20.29
C SER A 22 -10.96 6.72 -19.20
N THR A 23 -11.80 7.73 -19.41
CA THR A 23 -13.03 8.00 -18.65
C THR A 23 -14.29 7.52 -19.41
N THR A 24 -14.15 7.35 -20.73
CA THR A 24 -15.20 6.86 -21.64
C THR A 24 -15.19 5.34 -21.63
N PHE A 25 -16.35 4.76 -21.31
CA PHE A 25 -16.56 3.33 -21.50
C PHE A 25 -16.63 3.06 -23.00
N VAL A 26 -15.71 2.26 -23.53
CA VAL A 26 -15.86 1.71 -24.87
C VAL A 26 -16.84 0.56 -24.74
N ALA A 27 -18.09 0.78 -25.12
CA ALA A 27 -19.10 -0.27 -25.21
C ALA A 27 -18.73 -1.21 -26.36
N LYS A 28 -17.84 -2.15 -26.08
CA LYS A 28 -17.25 -3.06 -27.05
C LYS A 28 -18.24 -4.15 -27.46
N ASN A 29 -18.33 -4.41 -28.77
CA ASN A 29 -19.26 -5.38 -29.33
C ASN A 29 -18.89 -6.80 -28.83
N PRO A 30 -19.78 -7.55 -28.14
CA PRO A 30 -19.42 -8.79 -27.43
C PRO A 30 -18.74 -9.89 -28.24
N LYS A 31 -18.81 -9.85 -29.58
CA LYS A 31 -18.28 -10.88 -30.48
C LYS A 31 -16.97 -10.53 -31.19
N GLU A 32 -16.57 -9.26 -31.22
CA GLU A 32 -15.49 -8.80 -32.12
C GLU A 32 -14.26 -8.26 -31.38
N ASP A 33 -14.39 -7.97 -30.09
CA ASP A 33 -13.55 -6.95 -29.45
C ASP A 33 -13.03 -7.38 -28.06
N TYR A 34 -12.87 -8.70 -27.85
CA TYR A 34 -12.19 -9.29 -26.69
C TYR A 34 -10.66 -9.12 -26.80
N ASN A 35 -10.19 -7.88 -26.95
CA ASN A 35 -8.78 -7.56 -27.20
C ASN A 35 -7.90 -7.60 -25.93
N GLY A 36 -8.47 -7.90 -24.76
CA GLY A 36 -7.72 -8.00 -23.51
C GLY A 36 -7.24 -6.66 -22.94
N ASP A 37 -7.86 -5.55 -23.34
CA ASP A 37 -7.64 -4.22 -22.76
C ASP A 37 -8.23 -4.11 -21.34
N TYR A 38 -7.75 -3.14 -20.55
CA TYR A 38 -8.32 -2.74 -19.26
C TYR A 38 -8.46 -3.87 -18.21
N GLN A 39 -7.46 -4.75 -18.11
CA GLN A 39 -7.51 -5.90 -17.22
C GLN A 39 -7.07 -5.58 -15.79
N CYS A 40 -7.38 -6.46 -14.83
CA CYS A 40 -6.97 -6.34 -13.44
C CYS A 40 -5.44 -6.16 -13.28
N VAL A 41 -4.67 -6.85 -14.12
CA VAL A 41 -3.20 -6.77 -14.16
C VAL A 41 -2.69 -5.42 -14.67
N ASP A 42 -3.43 -4.70 -15.53
CA ASP A 42 -2.96 -3.45 -16.13
C ASP A 42 -2.92 -2.30 -15.12
N LEU A 43 -3.88 -2.28 -14.18
CA LEU A 43 -3.80 -1.40 -13.01
C LEU A 43 -2.54 -1.67 -12.17
N ILE A 44 -2.13 -2.94 -12.04
CA ILE A 44 -0.92 -3.29 -11.30
C ILE A 44 0.35 -2.89 -12.06
N LYS A 45 0.39 -3.06 -13.38
CA LYS A 45 1.47 -2.52 -14.24
C LYS A 45 1.61 -1.01 -14.02
N ALA A 46 0.49 -0.28 -14.08
CA ALA A 46 0.45 1.16 -13.86
C ALA A 46 0.92 1.56 -12.45
N TYR A 47 0.46 0.86 -11.40
CA TYR A 47 0.91 1.07 -10.03
C TYR A 47 2.41 0.89 -9.87
N VAL A 48 2.93 -0.21 -10.41
CA VAL A 48 4.34 -0.59 -10.25
C VAL A 48 5.26 0.40 -10.99
N ARG A 49 4.87 0.84 -12.18
CA ARG A 49 5.57 1.89 -12.94
C ARG A 49 5.54 3.24 -12.23
N ASP A 50 4.36 3.74 -11.86
CA ASP A 50 4.19 5.07 -11.27
C ASP A 50 4.80 5.23 -9.87
N MET A 51 4.90 4.13 -9.11
CA MET A 51 5.39 4.14 -7.73
C MET A 51 6.85 3.70 -7.58
N PHE A 52 7.35 2.84 -8.48
CA PHE A 52 8.68 2.23 -8.35
C PHE A 52 9.54 2.31 -9.62
N GLY A 53 9.03 2.83 -10.73
CA GLY A 53 9.77 2.94 -11.99
C GLY A 53 10.07 1.59 -12.66
N ILE A 54 9.25 0.56 -12.37
CA ILE A 54 9.45 -0.82 -12.83
C ILE A 54 8.42 -1.14 -13.92
N GLU A 55 8.87 -1.76 -15.00
CA GLU A 55 8.04 -2.30 -16.07
C GLU A 55 8.34 -3.79 -16.29
N GLY A 56 7.38 -4.53 -16.85
CA GLY A 56 7.56 -5.94 -17.18
C GLY A 56 6.27 -6.76 -17.15
N ARG A 57 6.40 -8.07 -17.41
CA ARG A 57 5.31 -9.06 -17.37
C ARG A 57 5.65 -10.10 -16.30
N TYR A 58 4.77 -10.27 -15.31
CA TYR A 58 5.05 -11.07 -14.10
C TYR A 58 4.09 -12.25 -13.91
N GLY A 59 3.37 -12.65 -14.96
CA GLY A 59 2.36 -13.70 -14.96
C GLY A 59 0.92 -13.16 -14.96
N ASN A 60 -0.05 -14.07 -14.77
CA ASN A 60 -1.46 -13.73 -14.59
C ASN A 60 -1.74 -13.28 -13.14
N ALA A 61 -2.95 -12.76 -12.88
CA ALA A 61 -3.34 -12.19 -11.59
C ALA A 61 -3.08 -13.11 -10.38
N ARG A 62 -3.33 -14.42 -10.50
CA ARG A 62 -3.05 -15.47 -9.51
C ARG A 62 -1.57 -15.56 -9.13
N HIS A 63 -0.67 -15.38 -10.08
CA HIS A 63 0.77 -15.57 -9.88
C HIS A 63 1.56 -14.26 -9.74
N TYR A 64 1.00 -13.13 -10.19
CA TYR A 64 1.70 -11.85 -10.37
C TYR A 64 2.39 -11.36 -9.10
N ALA A 65 1.75 -11.43 -7.92
CA ALA A 65 2.38 -11.03 -6.66
C ALA A 65 3.68 -11.82 -6.38
N SER A 66 3.66 -13.14 -6.61
CA SER A 66 4.86 -13.98 -6.48
C SER A 66 5.89 -13.73 -7.60
N GLY A 67 5.43 -13.42 -8.81
CA GLY A 67 6.28 -13.14 -9.97
C GLY A 67 7.04 -11.83 -9.84
N ILE A 68 6.35 -10.75 -9.45
CA ILE A 68 6.99 -9.44 -9.32
C ILE A 68 7.97 -9.37 -8.18
N ALA A 69 7.67 -10.01 -7.04
CA ALA A 69 8.60 -10.09 -5.92
C ALA A 69 9.83 -10.96 -6.22
N ARG A 70 9.67 -12.04 -7.01
CA ARG A 70 10.80 -12.86 -7.47
C ARG A 70 11.70 -12.12 -8.46
N ALA A 71 11.12 -11.34 -9.37
CA ALA A 71 11.86 -10.55 -10.36
C ALA A 71 12.49 -9.28 -9.75
N ASN A 72 11.85 -8.68 -8.74
CA ASN A 72 12.29 -7.43 -8.10
C ASN A 72 12.50 -7.61 -6.56
N PRO A 73 13.36 -8.53 -6.11
CA PRO A 73 13.47 -8.90 -4.68
C PRO A 73 14.11 -7.79 -3.82
N LYS A 74 14.72 -6.77 -4.44
CA LYS A 74 15.19 -5.54 -3.76
C LYS A 74 14.06 -4.54 -3.49
N VAL A 75 12.92 -4.67 -4.17
CA VAL A 75 11.80 -3.72 -4.10
C VAL A 75 10.57 -4.31 -3.43
N PHE A 76 10.32 -5.63 -3.57
CA PHE A 76 9.20 -6.31 -2.92
C PHE A 76 9.64 -7.54 -2.13
N ASP A 77 8.93 -7.85 -1.04
CA ASP A 77 8.88 -9.18 -0.44
C ASP A 77 7.63 -9.91 -0.93
N PHE A 78 7.72 -11.22 -1.19
CA PHE A 78 6.53 -12.06 -1.30
C PHE A 78 6.14 -12.61 0.07
N ILE A 79 4.86 -12.58 0.40
CA ILE A 79 4.30 -13.16 1.61
C ILE A 79 3.12 -14.05 1.19
N SER A 80 3.20 -15.35 1.49
CA SER A 80 2.10 -16.30 1.27
C SER A 80 1.00 -16.13 2.32
N LYS A 81 -0.23 -16.49 1.96
CA LYS A 81 -1.30 -16.66 2.95
C LYS A 81 -0.85 -17.66 4.03
N GLY A 82 -1.09 -17.33 5.30
CA GLY A 82 -0.63 -18.12 6.44
C GLY A 82 0.79 -17.82 6.92
N GLY A 83 1.59 -17.01 6.20
CA GLY A 83 2.97 -16.64 6.55
C GLY A 83 3.13 -15.69 7.75
N GLY A 84 2.25 -15.75 8.76
CA GLY A 84 2.36 -15.01 10.02
C GLY A 84 2.21 -13.47 9.93
N ARG A 85 1.82 -12.94 8.77
CA ARG A 85 1.62 -11.49 8.55
C ARG A 85 0.24 -11.24 7.96
N VAL A 86 -0.34 -10.07 8.22
CA VAL A 86 -1.55 -9.57 7.55
C VAL A 86 -1.18 -8.65 6.39
N VAL A 87 -2.08 -8.48 5.41
CA VAL A 87 -1.94 -7.50 4.32
C VAL A 87 -1.93 -6.05 4.85
N GLN A 88 -1.41 -5.12 4.07
CA GLN A 88 -1.18 -3.71 4.44
C GLN A 88 -1.40 -2.79 3.23
N PRO A 89 -1.79 -1.52 3.44
CA PRO A 89 -2.00 -0.57 2.34
C PRO A 89 -0.76 -0.40 1.45
N GLY A 90 -0.95 -0.61 0.14
CA GLY A 90 0.12 -0.64 -0.87
C GLY A 90 0.66 -2.04 -1.19
N ASP A 91 0.22 -3.10 -0.49
CA ASP A 91 0.46 -4.47 -0.93
C ASP A 91 -0.31 -4.78 -2.22
N ILE A 92 0.34 -5.51 -3.13
CA ILE A 92 -0.28 -6.07 -4.33
C ILE A 92 -0.73 -7.50 -3.98
N VAL A 93 -2.05 -7.75 -3.90
CA VAL A 93 -2.61 -9.02 -3.40
C VAL A 93 -3.17 -9.85 -4.54
N SER A 94 -2.63 -11.07 -4.73
CA SER A 94 -3.19 -12.08 -5.63
C SER A 94 -4.30 -12.87 -4.94
N ILE A 95 -5.44 -13.01 -5.60
CA ILE A 95 -6.69 -13.58 -5.08
C ILE A 95 -7.15 -14.76 -5.97
N HIS A 96 -7.62 -15.84 -5.34
CA HIS A 96 -8.31 -16.95 -5.97
C HIS A 96 -9.73 -16.54 -6.39
N THR A 97 -10.09 -16.84 -7.63
CA THR A 97 -11.46 -16.78 -8.15
C THR A 97 -11.83 -18.15 -8.73
N SER A 98 -13.06 -18.29 -9.24
CA SER A 98 -13.50 -19.48 -9.98
C SER A 98 -12.76 -19.70 -11.31
N ASN A 99 -12.05 -18.68 -11.83
CA ASN A 99 -11.34 -18.76 -13.10
C ASN A 99 -9.84 -19.10 -12.92
N LYS A 100 -9.21 -19.65 -13.96
CA LYS A 100 -7.79 -20.10 -13.92
C LYS A 100 -6.76 -18.96 -13.77
N TYR A 101 -7.15 -17.72 -14.06
CA TYR A 101 -6.27 -16.55 -14.03
C TYR A 101 -6.22 -15.87 -12.65
N GLY A 102 -7.23 -16.09 -11.80
CA GLY A 102 -7.39 -15.41 -10.52
C GLY A 102 -7.77 -13.93 -10.66
N HIS A 103 -7.61 -13.17 -9.59
CA HIS A 103 -7.79 -11.72 -9.55
C HIS A 103 -6.68 -11.03 -8.75
N ILE A 104 -6.55 -9.71 -8.88
CA ILE A 104 -5.49 -8.92 -8.26
C ILE A 104 -5.91 -7.47 -8.04
N GLY A 105 -5.45 -6.88 -6.94
CA GLY A 105 -5.60 -5.45 -6.67
C GLY A 105 -4.55 -4.95 -5.67
N ILE A 106 -4.61 -3.65 -5.37
CA ILE A 106 -3.70 -2.99 -4.43
C ILE A 106 -4.48 -2.65 -3.17
N VAL A 107 -4.01 -3.08 -2.00
CA VAL A 107 -4.70 -2.79 -0.73
C VAL A 107 -4.72 -1.30 -0.46
N THR A 108 -5.89 -0.75 -0.16
CA THR A 108 -6.10 0.66 0.17
C THR A 108 -6.29 0.87 1.67
N LYS A 109 -6.91 -0.08 2.36
CA LYS A 109 -7.30 0.00 3.77
C LYS A 109 -7.44 -1.39 4.39
N ILE A 110 -7.15 -1.53 5.68
CA ILE A 110 -7.46 -2.73 6.47
C ILE A 110 -8.79 -2.53 7.22
N THR A 111 -9.62 -3.56 7.28
CA THR A 111 -10.88 -3.57 8.04
C THR A 111 -10.81 -4.63 9.14
N GLY A 112 -11.78 -4.65 10.06
CA GLY A 112 -11.73 -5.55 11.23
C GLY A 112 -11.67 -7.04 10.88
N ASN A 113 -12.33 -7.45 9.79
CA ASN A 113 -12.43 -8.83 9.32
C ASN A 113 -11.87 -9.05 7.90
N GLY A 114 -11.23 -8.04 7.32
CA GLY A 114 -10.84 -8.04 5.91
C GLY A 114 -9.94 -6.86 5.54
N PHE A 115 -10.07 -6.43 4.29
CA PHE A 115 -9.35 -5.31 3.71
C PHE A 115 -10.12 -4.78 2.49
N GLU A 116 -9.84 -3.55 2.11
CA GLU A 116 -10.27 -2.96 0.85
C GLU A 116 -9.09 -2.99 -0.13
N ILE A 117 -9.34 -3.31 -1.39
CA ILE A 117 -8.41 -3.11 -2.50
C ILE A 117 -8.97 -2.10 -3.48
N ILE A 118 -8.08 -1.45 -4.22
CA ILE A 118 -8.39 -0.86 -5.52
C ILE A 118 -8.00 -1.87 -6.60
N ASP A 119 -8.97 -2.24 -7.44
CA ASP A 119 -8.82 -3.18 -8.54
C ASP A 119 -9.44 -2.63 -9.83
N GLN A 120 -9.30 -3.38 -10.93
CA GLN A 120 -9.90 -3.13 -12.25
C GLN A 120 -10.43 -4.47 -12.77
N ASN A 121 -11.54 -4.51 -13.51
CA ASN A 121 -12.14 -5.77 -13.99
C ASN A 121 -12.31 -6.81 -12.85
N GLY A 122 -12.97 -6.39 -11.76
CA GLY A 122 -13.03 -7.11 -10.47
C GLY A 122 -14.40 -7.70 -10.12
N ALA A 123 -15.31 -7.81 -11.08
CA ALA A 123 -16.67 -8.30 -10.86
C ALA A 123 -16.83 -9.78 -11.21
N ASP A 124 -17.77 -10.44 -10.51
CA ASP A 124 -18.02 -11.87 -10.66
C ASP A 124 -18.76 -12.21 -11.97
N GLY A 125 -17.99 -12.42 -13.04
CA GLY A 125 -18.32 -13.37 -14.11
C GLY A 125 -19.49 -13.05 -15.05
N ALA A 126 -20.33 -12.06 -14.77
CA ALA A 126 -21.48 -11.64 -15.60
C ALA A 126 -21.08 -10.82 -16.85
N HIS A 127 -19.94 -11.20 -17.47
CA HIS A 127 -19.29 -10.60 -18.62
C HIS A 127 -18.83 -9.14 -18.42
N GLY A 128 -17.61 -8.80 -18.88
CA GLY A 128 -17.03 -7.44 -18.82
C GLY A 128 -17.73 -6.45 -19.77
N TYR A 129 -19.00 -6.19 -19.50
CA TYR A 129 -19.94 -5.35 -20.26
C TYR A 129 -20.74 -4.42 -19.34
N GLY A 130 -20.63 -4.59 -18.02
CA GLY A 130 -21.18 -3.66 -17.04
C GLY A 130 -20.39 -2.35 -17.02
N ARG A 131 -21.09 -1.22 -17.15
CA ARG A 131 -20.56 0.16 -17.01
C ARG A 131 -19.75 0.40 -15.73
N TYR A 132 -19.88 -0.50 -14.75
CA TYR A 132 -19.29 -0.48 -13.42
C TYR A 132 -18.35 -1.67 -13.12
N ASP A 133 -18.07 -2.57 -14.06
CA ASP A 133 -17.28 -3.79 -13.76
C ASP A 133 -15.83 -3.70 -14.22
N ASP A 134 -15.59 -3.11 -15.39
CA ASP A 134 -14.22 -2.90 -15.92
C ASP A 134 -13.51 -1.71 -15.26
N ARG A 135 -14.25 -0.79 -14.62
CA ARG A 135 -13.68 0.44 -14.04
C ARG A 135 -12.85 0.15 -12.79
N ILE A 136 -11.86 1.02 -12.58
CA ILE A 136 -11.00 1.01 -11.41
C ILE A 136 -11.81 1.41 -10.18
N GLN A 137 -11.97 0.50 -9.22
CA GLN A 137 -12.91 0.64 -8.10
C GLN A 137 -12.34 0.11 -6.79
N ARG A 138 -12.96 0.53 -5.68
CA ARG A 138 -12.73 -0.05 -4.36
C ARG A 138 -13.63 -1.24 -4.13
N ARG A 139 -13.06 -2.37 -3.72
CA ARG A 139 -13.79 -3.60 -3.39
C ARG A 139 -13.29 -4.16 -2.07
N SER A 140 -14.22 -4.64 -1.23
CA SER A 140 -13.90 -5.26 0.06
C SER A 140 -13.67 -6.76 -0.11
N TYR A 141 -12.59 -7.27 0.47
CA TYR A 141 -12.21 -8.69 0.42
C TYR A 141 -11.92 -9.24 1.81
N GLY A 142 -12.28 -10.52 1.99
CA GLY A 142 -11.89 -11.33 3.15
C GLY A 142 -10.59 -12.09 2.89
N TYR A 143 -9.96 -12.57 3.97
CA TYR A 143 -8.69 -13.30 3.90
C TYR A 143 -8.79 -14.72 3.31
N THR A 144 -10.00 -15.26 3.12
CA THR A 144 -10.25 -16.63 2.68
C THR A 144 -9.62 -16.94 1.32
N ASN A 145 -9.76 -16.05 0.34
CA ASN A 145 -9.35 -16.33 -1.04
C ASN A 145 -7.97 -15.75 -1.40
N ILE A 146 -7.21 -15.19 -0.46
CA ILE A 146 -5.85 -14.71 -0.74
C ILE A 146 -4.92 -15.88 -1.08
N ILE A 147 -4.10 -15.72 -2.10
CA ILE A 147 -2.97 -16.61 -2.42
C ILE A 147 -1.72 -16.15 -1.67
N GLY A 148 -1.43 -14.86 -1.81
CA GLY A 148 -0.29 -14.17 -1.23
C GLY A 148 -0.20 -12.76 -1.79
N TRP A 149 0.78 -11.99 -1.34
CA TRP A 149 0.94 -10.60 -1.74
C TRP A 149 2.40 -10.18 -1.87
N ALA A 150 2.64 -9.20 -2.74
CA ALA A 150 3.91 -8.52 -2.87
C ALA A 150 3.87 -7.24 -2.04
N ARG A 151 4.74 -7.15 -1.03
CA ARG A 151 4.86 -5.97 -0.15
C ARG A 151 6.03 -5.09 -0.59
N PRO A 152 5.80 -3.81 -0.94
CA PRO A 152 6.90 -2.89 -1.23
C PRO A 152 7.79 -2.64 0.00
N LYS A 153 9.10 -2.89 -0.14
CA LYS A 153 10.12 -2.70 0.91
C LYS A 153 10.34 -1.24 1.31
N ASN A 154 10.12 -0.32 0.37
CA ASN A 154 10.41 1.11 0.51
C ASN A 154 9.16 1.99 0.32
N ASN A 155 7.99 1.58 0.83
CA ASN A 155 6.71 2.28 0.60
C ASN A 155 6.77 3.79 0.99
N PRO A 156 6.74 4.74 0.03
CA PRO A 156 7.02 6.16 0.31
C PRO A 156 5.93 6.88 1.10
N LEU A 157 4.67 6.47 0.90
CA LEU A 157 3.53 6.96 1.68
C LEU A 157 3.74 6.72 3.16
N TRP A 158 4.23 5.51 3.41
CA TRP A 158 4.27 4.94 4.73
C TRP A 158 5.36 5.66 5.57
N ARG A 159 6.54 5.93 4.97
CA ARG A 159 7.61 6.77 5.59
C ARG A 159 7.11 8.18 5.92
N ARG A 160 6.32 8.82 5.04
CA ARG A 160 5.73 10.14 5.29
C ARG A 160 4.76 10.13 6.48
N ASN A 161 3.91 9.11 6.58
CA ASN A 161 2.89 9.02 7.64
C ASN A 161 3.50 8.79 9.03
N VAL A 162 4.55 7.99 9.17
CA VAL A 162 5.24 7.85 10.48
C VAL A 162 6.14 9.01 10.79
N ALA A 163 6.83 9.62 9.82
CA ALA A 163 7.50 10.89 10.04
C ALA A 163 6.49 11.94 10.59
N LYS A 164 5.29 12.05 10.01
CA LYS A 164 4.23 12.93 10.52
C LYS A 164 3.85 12.57 11.96
N ARG A 165 3.55 11.30 12.29
CA ARG A 165 3.20 10.89 13.66
C ARG A 165 4.30 11.19 14.69
N ILE A 166 5.56 10.97 14.32
CA ILE A 166 6.74 11.32 15.14
C ILE A 166 6.77 12.85 15.36
N PHE A 167 6.64 13.64 14.30
CA PHE A 167 6.60 15.10 14.42
C PHE A 167 5.40 15.59 15.25
N ASP A 168 4.19 15.08 15.04
CA ASP A 168 2.98 15.46 15.77
C ASP A 168 3.14 15.20 17.28
N ALA A 169 3.68 14.04 17.66
CA ALA A 169 3.94 13.64 19.05
C ALA A 169 5.08 14.42 19.72
N LEU A 170 5.90 15.13 18.94
CA LEU A 170 7.08 15.89 19.40
C LEU A 170 6.90 17.42 19.30
N LYS A 171 5.94 17.97 18.54
CA LYS A 171 5.93 19.40 18.13
C LYS A 171 4.96 20.39 18.81
N LYS A 172 4.12 20.01 19.79
CA LYS A 172 3.33 21.05 20.52
C LYS A 172 4.29 21.99 21.24
N PRO A 173 4.22 23.34 21.06
CA PRO A 173 2.97 24.11 21.05
C PRO A 173 2.60 24.84 19.74
N ARG A 174 3.40 24.81 18.68
CA ARG A 174 3.20 25.67 17.47
C ARG A 174 2.13 25.20 16.45
N PHE A 175 1.12 24.45 16.91
CA PHE A 175 -0.03 24.00 16.11
C PHE A 175 -1.36 24.39 16.77
N ILE A 176 -1.38 25.56 17.44
CA ILE A 176 -2.60 26.20 17.89
C ILE A 176 -3.44 26.55 16.64
N GLY A 177 -4.69 26.06 16.58
CA GLY A 177 -5.64 26.40 15.52
C GLY A 177 -6.21 25.24 14.68
N HIS A 178 -5.67 24.02 14.77
CA HIS A 178 -6.25 22.84 14.08
C HIS A 178 -6.87 21.87 15.09
N SER A 179 -8.08 21.35 14.83
CA SER A 179 -8.66 20.33 15.71
C SER A 179 -8.01 18.96 15.48
N ALA A 180 -7.92 18.17 16.56
CA ALA A 180 -7.44 16.80 16.47
C ALA A 180 -8.39 15.90 15.64
N ALA A 181 -9.70 16.20 15.64
CA ALA A 181 -10.71 15.41 14.94
C ALA A 181 -10.64 15.56 13.41
N GLU A 182 -10.41 16.77 12.90
CA GLU A 182 -10.21 17.02 11.45
C GLU A 182 -8.97 16.28 10.91
N ILE A 183 -7.89 16.22 11.70
CA ILE A 183 -6.66 15.53 11.33
C ILE A 183 -6.80 14.00 11.49
N TRP A 184 -7.59 13.54 12.48
CA TRP A 184 -7.81 12.13 12.80
C TRP A 184 -8.71 11.42 11.79
N ASN A 185 -9.80 12.06 11.34
CA ASN A 185 -10.75 11.46 10.41
C ASN A 185 -10.19 11.24 8.99
N LEU A 186 -9.08 11.90 8.62
CA LEU A 186 -8.48 11.81 7.29
C LEU A 186 -7.50 10.62 7.09
N LEU A 187 -6.97 9.98 8.15
CA LEU A 187 -5.76 9.14 8.05
C LEU A 187 -5.81 7.80 8.83
N ASN A 188 -6.81 6.98 8.52
CA ASN A 188 -7.01 5.60 9.01
C ASN A 188 -5.75 4.66 8.92
N PRO A 189 -5.66 3.54 9.69
CA PRO A 189 -4.44 3.21 10.45
C PRO A 189 -3.59 2.01 9.93
N MET A 190 -2.31 1.95 10.38
CA MET A 190 -1.25 0.90 10.14
C MET A 190 -0.59 0.92 8.73
N GLN A 191 0.54 0.26 8.38
CA GLN A 191 1.83 -0.24 8.95
C GLN A 191 2.75 -0.54 7.70
N ILE A 192 4.09 -0.69 7.67
CA ILE A 192 5.20 -0.98 8.63
C ILE A 192 6.40 -0.02 8.46
N THR A 193 7.05 0.39 9.57
CA THR A 193 8.45 0.86 9.59
C THR A 193 9.41 -0.24 10.01
N THR A 194 10.69 -0.15 9.64
CA THR A 194 11.73 -0.83 10.44
C THR A 194 12.02 -0.07 11.75
N ARG A 195 12.39 -0.78 12.83
CA ARG A 195 12.75 -0.16 14.13
C ARG A 195 13.90 0.86 14.00
N SER A 196 14.93 0.55 13.21
CA SER A 196 16.06 1.47 13.01
C SER A 196 15.66 2.75 12.26
N GLU A 197 14.84 2.66 11.20
CA GLU A 197 14.35 3.86 10.51
C GLU A 197 13.56 4.80 11.45
N VAL A 198 12.70 4.26 12.34
CA VAL A 198 11.97 5.09 13.34
C VAL A 198 12.94 5.77 14.28
N ALA A 199 13.91 5.04 14.80
CA ALA A 199 14.87 5.58 15.75
C ALA A 199 15.77 6.64 15.09
N GLY A 200 16.17 6.43 13.83
CA GLY A 200 16.86 7.43 13.01
C GLY A 200 16.01 8.67 12.75
N MET A 201 14.69 8.55 12.53
CA MET A 201 13.79 9.70 12.42
C MET A 201 13.69 10.48 13.74
N ILE A 202 13.56 9.79 14.87
CA ILE A 202 13.52 10.41 16.20
C ILE A 202 14.86 11.11 16.50
N LYS A 203 16.00 10.44 16.31
CA LYS A 203 17.35 11.03 16.47
C LYS A 203 17.53 12.30 15.64
N ASN A 204 17.12 12.27 14.37
CA ASN A 204 17.19 13.44 13.48
C ASN A 204 16.32 14.61 13.95
N TYR A 205 15.15 14.35 14.56
CA TYR A 205 14.32 15.40 15.15
C TYR A 205 15.06 16.11 16.29
N PHE A 206 15.52 15.37 17.29
CA PHE A 206 16.17 15.94 18.48
C PHE A 206 17.44 16.71 18.10
N SER A 207 18.26 16.15 17.21
CA SER A 207 19.48 16.79 16.71
C SER A 207 19.22 18.08 15.93
N ARG A 208 18.24 18.09 15.02
CA ARG A 208 18.03 19.24 14.12
C ARG A 208 17.14 20.34 14.71
N ILE A 209 16.09 19.94 15.43
CA ILE A 209 15.04 20.85 15.94
C ILE A 209 15.35 21.30 17.36
N GLU A 210 15.63 20.37 18.27
CA GLU A 210 15.88 20.68 19.69
C GLU A 210 17.36 20.86 20.03
N LYS A 211 18.26 20.67 19.05
CA LYS A 211 19.72 20.74 19.19
C LYS A 211 20.30 19.77 20.23
N ARG A 212 19.57 18.69 20.56
CA ARG A 212 20.01 17.61 21.46
C ARG A 212 20.60 16.44 20.68
N ASN A 213 21.79 15.98 21.06
CA ASN A 213 22.39 14.78 20.47
C ASN A 213 21.99 13.53 21.28
N ILE A 214 21.13 12.68 20.71
CA ILE A 214 20.70 11.43 21.33
C ILE A 214 21.26 10.21 20.59
N ASP A 215 21.72 9.21 21.34
CA ASP A 215 22.14 7.93 20.76
C ASP A 215 20.91 7.06 20.45
N GLU A 216 20.87 6.53 19.23
CA GLU A 216 19.84 5.63 18.74
C GLU A 216 19.74 4.35 19.58
N SER A 217 20.87 3.87 20.14
CA SER A 217 20.89 2.69 21.03
C SER A 217 20.10 2.88 22.32
N ARG A 218 19.92 4.13 22.76
CA ARG A 218 19.15 4.49 23.97
C ARG A 218 17.67 4.73 23.67
N ILE A 219 17.32 4.96 22.39
CA ILE A 219 15.92 5.03 21.93
C ILE A 219 15.30 3.62 21.92
N TRP A 220 16.04 2.61 21.44
CA TRP A 220 15.54 1.24 21.30
C TRP A 220 16.65 0.18 21.31
N ASN A 221 16.32 -1.06 21.71
CA ASN A 221 17.26 -2.18 21.70
C ASN A 221 17.43 -2.72 20.27
N LYS A 222 18.65 -2.63 19.71
CA LYS A 222 19.00 -2.92 18.31
C LYS A 222 18.68 -4.34 17.80
N THR A 223 18.20 -5.24 18.64
CA THR A 223 17.71 -6.58 18.26
C THR A 223 16.57 -6.49 17.23
N ARG A 224 16.71 -7.21 16.11
CA ARG A 224 15.73 -7.27 15.00
C ARG A 224 15.41 -5.87 14.42
N PRO A 225 16.39 -5.20 13.76
CA PRO A 225 16.23 -3.83 13.26
C PRO A 225 15.20 -3.67 12.15
N ASN A 226 15.00 -4.71 11.35
CA ASN A 226 14.10 -4.73 10.20
C ASN A 226 12.65 -5.08 10.58
N ASP A 227 12.37 -5.36 11.85
CA ASP A 227 11.03 -5.65 12.34
C ASP A 227 10.12 -4.41 12.28
N PRO A 228 8.78 -4.62 12.19
CA PRO A 228 7.81 -3.57 12.41
C PRO A 228 7.89 -2.90 13.79
N VAL A 229 7.69 -1.59 13.79
CA VAL A 229 7.34 -0.81 14.97
C VAL A 229 5.82 -0.80 15.16
N SER A 230 5.32 -1.44 16.21
CA SER A 230 3.93 -1.32 16.67
C SER A 230 3.65 0.07 17.25
N LYS A 231 2.37 0.39 17.53
CA LYS A 231 2.00 1.68 18.13
C LYS A 231 2.63 1.86 19.53
N SER A 232 2.54 0.84 20.38
CA SER A 232 3.10 0.86 21.74
C SER A 232 4.64 0.95 21.75
N GLU A 233 5.32 0.29 20.80
CA GLU A 233 6.77 0.45 20.62
C GLU A 233 7.13 1.88 20.20
N LEU A 234 6.40 2.47 19.24
CA LEU A 234 6.63 3.87 18.83
C LEU A 234 6.47 4.83 20.01
N ASP A 235 5.38 4.67 20.77
CA ASP A 235 5.09 5.52 21.94
C ASP A 235 6.19 5.35 23.02
N THR A 236 6.70 4.13 23.21
CA THR A 236 7.83 3.82 24.12
C THR A 236 9.15 4.45 23.64
N MET A 237 9.46 4.35 22.34
CA MET A 237 10.66 4.94 21.73
C MET A 237 10.65 6.47 21.85
N ILE A 238 9.50 7.10 21.63
CA ILE A 238 9.31 8.55 21.80
C ILE A 238 9.44 8.94 23.28
N GLY A 239 8.84 8.18 24.20
CA GLY A 239 8.96 8.41 25.64
C GLY A 239 10.41 8.38 26.12
N ARG A 240 11.16 7.33 25.72
CA ARG A 240 12.60 7.21 25.99
C ARG A 240 13.37 8.40 25.43
N ALA A 241 13.20 8.71 24.14
CA ALA A 241 13.91 9.83 23.51
C ALA A 241 13.67 11.18 24.21
N LYS A 242 12.45 11.45 24.70
CA LYS A 242 12.16 12.68 25.47
C LYS A 242 12.94 12.77 26.79
N SER A 243 13.22 11.63 27.43
CA SER A 243 13.96 11.54 28.69
C SER A 243 15.50 11.53 28.56
N LEU A 244 16.02 11.65 27.33
CA LEU A 244 17.45 11.67 26.99
C LEU A 244 18.01 13.08 26.71
#